data_AF-R9MM29-F1
#
_entry.id   AF-R9MM29-F1
#
_cell.length_a   1.000
_cell.length_b   1.000
_cell.length_c   1.000
_cell.angle_alpha   90.00
_cell.angle_beta   90.00
_cell.angle_gamma   90.00
#
_symmetry.space_group_name_H-M   'P 1'
#
loop_
_entity.id
_entity.type
_entity.pdbx_description
1 polymer ?
#
loop_
_entity_poly.entity_id
_entity_poly.type
_entity_poly.pdbx_seq_one_letter_code
_entity_poly.pdbx_strand_id
1 'polypeptide(L)'
;MKAFKGFHKNLTCLGFQFREDMVNRTEEANCAQNGFHCAENPLDCFSYYPNWRNSVYYEVDATGDLDEDAVDSKISCTEMRLIRRLSLEQMLFEAAVYMVGHPKREWNYRVRLETGTAWNGFGIVRGKNPRAAGGKGEFLLILKEEQDSPEIEEIALLKIDGKRYHSDEFYDVYGKC
;
A
#
# COMPACT_ATOMS: atom_id res chain seq x y z
N MET A 1 -7.35 0.51 -15.82
CA MET A 1 -7.75 0.64 -14.40
C MET A 1 -6.51 0.96 -13.59
N LYS A 2 -6.55 2.00 -12.73
CA LYS A 2 -5.44 2.28 -11.81
C LYS A 2 -5.33 1.15 -10.79
N ALA A 3 -4.14 0.57 -10.66
CA ALA A 3 -3.81 -0.44 -9.67
C ALA A 3 -2.33 -0.29 -9.25
N PHE A 4 -1.88 -1.18 -8.38
CA PHE A 4 -0.52 -1.17 -7.84
C PHE A 4 0.15 -2.52 -8.02
N LYS A 5 1.45 -2.51 -8.32
CA LYS A 5 2.22 -3.75 -8.48
C LYS A 5 3.60 -3.64 -7.86
N GLY A 6 3.96 -4.67 -7.10
CA GLY A 6 5.33 -4.95 -6.66
C GLY A 6 6.11 -5.80 -7.66
N PHE A 7 7.42 -5.58 -7.73
CA PHE A 7 8.36 -6.34 -8.55
C PHE A 7 9.68 -6.58 -7.79
N HIS A 8 10.50 -7.49 -8.30
CA HIS A 8 11.92 -7.47 -7.99
C HIS A 8 12.59 -6.18 -8.50
N LYS A 9 13.74 -5.80 -7.93
CA LYS A 9 14.45 -4.55 -8.27
C LYS A 9 14.73 -4.34 -9.75
N ASN A 10 14.89 -5.42 -10.51
CA ASN A 10 15.12 -5.42 -11.94
C ASN A 10 13.82 -5.49 -12.77
N LEU A 11 12.66 -5.20 -12.19
CA LEU A 11 11.34 -5.23 -12.85
C LEU A 11 10.94 -6.63 -13.36
N THR A 12 11.39 -7.69 -12.70
CA THR A 12 10.93 -9.05 -12.99
C THR A 12 9.84 -9.50 -12.02
N CYS A 13 8.95 -10.37 -12.52
CA CYS A 13 7.96 -11.11 -11.73
C CYS A 13 7.71 -12.45 -12.42
N LEU A 14 7.90 -13.56 -11.69
CA LEU A 14 7.69 -14.94 -12.19
C LEU A 14 8.37 -15.23 -13.55
N GLY A 15 9.58 -14.72 -13.76
CA GLY A 15 10.35 -14.93 -15.00
C GLY A 15 10.02 -13.97 -16.15
N PHE A 16 8.95 -13.19 -16.06
CA PHE A 16 8.66 -12.13 -17.03
C PHE A 16 9.41 -10.84 -16.68
N GLN A 17 10.02 -10.20 -17.69
CA GLN A 17 10.71 -8.92 -17.58
C GLN A 17 9.79 -7.79 -18.03
N PHE A 18 9.32 -6.97 -17.09
CA PHE A 18 8.50 -5.81 -17.40
C PHE A 18 9.35 -4.65 -17.91
N ARG A 19 8.73 -3.84 -18.76
CA ARG A 19 9.34 -2.67 -19.40
C ARG A 19 8.50 -1.42 -19.15
N GLU A 20 9.16 -0.33 -18.79
CA GLU A 20 8.52 0.96 -18.48
C GLU A 20 8.11 1.73 -19.75
N ASP A 21 8.79 1.49 -20.87
CA ASP A 21 8.63 2.25 -22.11
C ASP A 21 7.47 1.75 -23.01
N MET A 22 6.74 0.73 -22.58
CA MET A 22 5.69 0.11 -23.39
C MET A 22 4.56 -0.50 -22.55
N VAL A 23 3.50 -0.92 -23.23
CA VAL A 23 2.47 -1.79 -22.66
C VAL A 23 2.99 -3.22 -22.68
N ASN A 24 3.11 -3.83 -21.50
CA ASN A 24 3.48 -5.23 -21.34
C ASN A 24 2.24 -6.09 -21.60
N ARG A 25 2.40 -7.23 -22.26
CA ARG A 25 1.26 -8.11 -22.63
C ARG A 25 1.50 -9.56 -22.23
N THR A 26 0.42 -10.25 -21.88
CA THR A 26 0.31 -11.70 -21.65
C THR A 26 -0.97 -12.21 -22.30
N GLU A 27 -1.05 -13.52 -22.54
CA GLU A 27 -2.11 -14.12 -23.36
C GLU A 27 -3.47 -14.18 -22.65
N GLU A 28 -3.46 -14.46 -21.35
CA GLU A 28 -4.68 -14.66 -20.56
C GLU A 28 -4.56 -13.96 -19.20
N ALA A 29 -5.71 -13.65 -18.60
CA ALA A 29 -5.84 -13.15 -17.23
C ALA A 29 -6.77 -14.08 -16.45
N ASN A 30 -6.20 -14.88 -15.54
CA ASN A 30 -6.95 -15.74 -14.63
C ASN A 30 -6.36 -15.56 -13.22
N CYS A 31 -7.06 -14.87 -12.31
CA CYS A 31 -6.57 -14.51 -10.98
C CYS A 31 -6.06 -15.68 -10.14
N ALA A 32 -6.56 -16.89 -10.40
CA ALA A 32 -6.14 -18.11 -9.72
C ALA A 32 -4.91 -18.79 -10.34
N GLN A 33 -4.52 -18.44 -11.57
CA GLN A 33 -3.55 -19.23 -12.36
C GLN A 33 -2.50 -18.39 -13.10
N ASN A 34 -2.91 -17.36 -13.85
CA ASN A 34 -2.04 -16.68 -14.81
C ASN A 34 -2.43 -15.21 -15.04
N GLY A 35 -1.64 -14.54 -15.88
CA GLY A 35 -1.79 -13.13 -16.18
C GLY A 35 -0.93 -12.23 -15.30
N PHE A 36 -1.03 -10.92 -15.53
CA PHE A 36 -0.26 -9.96 -14.76
C PHE A 36 -1.04 -9.52 -13.53
N HIS A 37 -0.67 -10.09 -12.38
CA HIS A 37 -1.28 -9.72 -11.11
C HIS A 37 -0.84 -8.33 -10.64
N CYS A 38 -1.81 -7.54 -10.22
CA CYS A 38 -1.69 -6.28 -9.50
C CYS A 38 -2.74 -6.24 -8.37
N ALA A 39 -2.78 -5.17 -7.61
CA ALA A 39 -3.70 -5.00 -6.49
C ALA A 39 -4.36 -3.61 -6.54
N GLU A 40 -5.65 -3.53 -6.25
CA GLU A 40 -6.34 -2.26 -6.04
C GLU A 40 -5.85 -1.58 -4.75
N ASN A 41 -5.70 -2.35 -3.66
CA ASN A 41 -5.12 -1.88 -2.41
C ASN A 41 -3.59 -1.91 -2.48
N PRO A 42 -2.89 -0.75 -2.38
CA PRO A 42 -1.43 -0.72 -2.42
C PRO A 42 -0.75 -1.60 -1.38
N LEU A 43 -1.38 -1.79 -0.21
CA LEU A 43 -0.77 -2.57 0.88
C LEU A 43 -0.66 -4.06 0.56
N ASP A 44 -1.50 -4.59 -0.33
CA ASP A 44 -1.44 -6.00 -0.72
C ASP A 44 -0.18 -6.30 -1.54
N CYS A 45 0.40 -5.30 -2.20
CA CYS A 45 1.73 -5.45 -2.81
C CYS A 45 2.80 -5.83 -1.79
N PHE A 46 2.67 -5.39 -0.53
CA PHE A 46 3.61 -5.76 0.54
C PHE A 46 3.37 -7.16 1.09
N SER A 47 2.26 -7.83 0.77
CA SER A 47 2.03 -9.25 1.08
C SER A 47 2.88 -10.14 0.17
N TYR A 48 2.93 -9.81 -1.13
CA TYR A 48 3.69 -10.56 -2.13
C TYR A 48 5.17 -10.16 -2.18
N TYR A 49 5.46 -8.87 -1.94
CA TYR A 49 6.82 -8.33 -1.89
C TYR A 49 7.05 -7.65 -0.52
N PRO A 50 7.28 -8.40 0.57
CA PRO A 50 7.35 -7.85 1.92
C PRO A 50 8.65 -7.10 2.24
N ASN A 51 9.75 -7.42 1.53
CA ASN A 51 11.02 -6.72 1.67
C ASN A 51 11.07 -5.52 0.71
N TRP A 52 10.39 -4.44 1.08
CA TRP A 52 10.28 -3.25 0.24
C TRP A 52 11.63 -2.57 -0.08
N ARG A 53 12.68 -2.79 0.73
CA ARG A 53 14.04 -2.33 0.44
C ARG A 53 14.71 -3.13 -0.70
N ASN A 54 14.19 -4.32 -1.00
CA ASN A 54 14.65 -5.18 -2.09
C ASN A 54 13.63 -5.35 -3.23
N SER A 55 12.59 -4.52 -3.23
CA SER A 55 11.53 -4.53 -4.23
C SER A 55 11.28 -3.12 -4.75
N VAL A 56 10.54 -3.03 -5.85
CA VAL A 56 10.07 -1.76 -6.40
C VAL A 56 8.57 -1.85 -6.62
N TYR A 57 7.89 -0.72 -6.45
CA TYR A 57 6.44 -0.64 -6.53
C TYR A 57 6.07 0.44 -7.53
N TYR A 58 5.03 0.16 -8.31
CA TYR A 58 4.52 1.07 -9.32
C TYR A 58 3.03 1.24 -9.17
N GLU A 59 2.58 2.46 -9.46
CA GLU A 59 1.25 2.67 -9.99
C GLU A 59 1.24 2.14 -11.43
N VAL A 60 0.25 1.32 -11.74
CA VAL A 60 0.08 0.70 -13.06
C VAL A 60 -1.31 1.00 -13.60
N ASP A 61 -1.42 1.01 -14.92
CA ASP A 61 -2.70 0.95 -15.61
C ASP A 61 -2.88 -0.47 -16.14
N ALA A 62 -3.84 -1.19 -15.55
CA ALA A 62 -4.24 -2.55 -15.93
C ALA A 62 -5.38 -2.49 -16.95
N THR A 63 -5.18 -3.07 -18.14
CA THR A 63 -6.12 -3.04 -19.27
C THR A 63 -6.18 -4.40 -19.97
N GLY A 64 -6.93 -4.47 -21.07
CA GLY A 64 -7.25 -5.73 -21.76
C GLY A 64 -8.30 -6.51 -20.98
N ASP A 65 -8.21 -7.84 -21.04
CA ASP A 65 -9.00 -8.72 -20.19
C ASP A 65 -8.57 -8.56 -18.72
N LEU A 66 -9.57 -8.41 -17.85
CA LEU A 66 -9.42 -8.26 -16.40
C LEU A 66 -10.17 -9.39 -15.71
N ASP A 67 -9.55 -9.97 -14.69
CA ASP A 67 -10.16 -10.99 -13.84
C ASP A 67 -9.91 -10.67 -12.36
N GLU A 68 -10.93 -10.77 -11.54
CA GLU A 68 -10.93 -10.51 -10.09
C GLU A 68 -11.49 -11.75 -9.39
N ASP A 69 -10.83 -12.27 -8.35
CA ASP A 69 -11.30 -13.47 -7.64
C ASP A 69 -12.28 -13.17 -6.49
N ALA A 70 -12.59 -11.90 -6.24
CA ALA A 70 -13.43 -11.40 -5.15
C ALA A 70 -12.98 -11.82 -3.73
N VAL A 71 -11.78 -12.39 -3.58
CA VAL A 71 -11.22 -12.81 -2.28
C VAL A 71 -10.48 -11.66 -1.62
N ASP A 72 -9.64 -10.96 -2.38
CA ASP A 72 -8.91 -9.78 -1.92
C ASP A 72 -8.92 -8.70 -3.01
N SER A 73 -8.00 -7.72 -2.93
CA SER A 73 -7.91 -6.65 -3.92
C SER A 73 -7.11 -7.04 -5.19
N LYS A 74 -6.73 -8.32 -5.33
CA LYS A 74 -5.94 -8.81 -6.46
C LYS A 74 -6.74 -8.78 -7.75
N ILE A 75 -6.08 -8.29 -8.78
CA ILE A 75 -6.58 -8.20 -10.14
C ILE A 75 -5.55 -8.87 -11.05
N SER A 76 -5.99 -9.71 -11.98
CA SER A 76 -5.17 -10.19 -13.09
C SER A 76 -5.54 -9.45 -14.37
N CYS A 77 -4.55 -9.08 -15.18
CA CYS A 77 -4.79 -8.42 -16.47
C CYS A 77 -3.89 -8.96 -17.59
N THR A 78 -4.34 -8.81 -18.83
CA THR A 78 -3.57 -9.17 -20.03
C THR A 78 -2.65 -8.06 -20.50
N GLU A 79 -2.98 -6.80 -20.25
CA GLU A 79 -2.16 -5.65 -20.61
C GLU A 79 -1.82 -4.79 -19.38
N MET A 80 -0.56 -4.38 -19.25
CA MET A 80 -0.11 -3.56 -18.12
C MET A 80 0.89 -2.50 -18.52
N ARG A 81 0.56 -1.24 -18.23
CA ARG A 81 1.45 -0.10 -18.36
C ARG A 81 1.98 0.34 -17.00
N LEU A 82 3.30 0.49 -16.87
CA LEU A 82 3.91 1.08 -15.68
C LEU A 82 3.79 2.61 -15.79
N ILE A 83 3.08 3.25 -14.87
CA ILE A 83 2.79 4.69 -14.92
C ILE A 83 3.89 5.48 -14.22
N ARG A 84 4.19 5.13 -12.97
CA ARG A 84 5.27 5.74 -12.20
C ARG A 84 5.73 4.82 -11.09
N ARG A 85 7.03 4.88 -10.80
CA ARG A 85 7.62 4.25 -9.62
C ARG A 85 7.24 5.02 -8.36
N LEU A 86 6.88 4.32 -7.31
CA LEU A 86 6.47 4.89 -6.03
C LEU A 86 7.57 4.72 -4.98
N SER A 87 7.84 5.78 -4.22
CA SER A 87 8.59 5.69 -2.96
C SER A 87 7.74 5.00 -1.89
N LEU A 88 8.35 4.60 -0.76
CA LEU A 88 7.60 4.07 0.38
C LEU A 88 6.54 5.08 0.87
N GLU A 89 6.90 6.35 0.98
CA GLU A 89 6.00 7.42 1.40
C GLU A 89 4.80 7.56 0.45
N GLN A 90 5.04 7.47 -0.87
CA GLN A 90 3.97 7.51 -1.87
C GLN A 90 3.09 6.26 -1.80
N MET A 91 3.65 5.07 -1.57
CA MET A 91 2.85 3.85 -1.33
C MET A 91 1.94 3.99 -0.11
N LEU A 92 2.44 4.57 0.98
CA LEU A 92 1.64 4.83 2.19
C LEU A 92 0.55 5.88 1.94
N PHE A 93 0.85 6.92 1.17
CA PHE A 93 -0.15 7.91 0.76
C PHE A 93 -1.27 7.29 -0.07
N GLU A 94 -0.94 6.48 -1.07
CA GLU A 94 -1.94 5.78 -1.89
C GLU A 94 -2.76 4.79 -1.06
N ALA A 95 -2.15 4.14 -0.07
CA ALA A 95 -2.88 3.28 0.86
C ALA A 95 -3.89 4.07 1.70
N ALA A 96 -3.54 5.30 2.09
CA ALA A 96 -4.46 6.20 2.77
C ALA A 96 -5.63 6.59 1.87
N VAL A 97 -5.36 6.98 0.62
CA VAL A 97 -6.39 7.28 -0.39
C VAL A 97 -7.32 6.09 -0.59
N TYR A 98 -6.79 4.87 -0.68
CA TYR A 98 -7.59 3.65 -0.78
C TYR A 98 -8.51 3.47 0.43
N MET A 99 -8.00 3.60 1.65
CA MET A 99 -8.82 3.45 2.86
C MET A 99 -9.89 4.53 3.02
N VAL A 100 -9.64 5.76 2.52
CA VAL A 100 -10.65 6.83 2.45
C VAL A 100 -11.75 6.49 1.46
N GLY A 101 -11.40 5.99 0.27
CA GLY A 101 -12.39 5.60 -0.75
C GLY A 101 -13.17 4.34 -0.39
N HIS A 102 -12.60 3.49 0.48
CA HIS A 102 -13.15 2.17 0.82
C HIS A 102 -13.16 1.91 2.34
N PRO A 103 -13.85 2.74 3.13
CA PRO A 103 -13.80 2.69 4.59
C PRO A 103 -14.36 1.38 5.17
N LYS A 104 -15.23 0.68 4.45
CA LYS A 104 -15.88 -0.57 4.91
C LYS A 104 -15.19 -1.84 4.43
N ARG A 105 -14.14 -1.75 3.60
CA ARG A 105 -13.38 -2.93 3.15
C ARG A 105 -12.54 -3.51 4.29
N GLU A 106 -12.29 -4.81 4.23
CA GLU A 106 -11.36 -5.46 5.14
C GLU A 106 -9.95 -4.88 5.01
N TRP A 107 -9.25 -4.81 6.14
CA TRP A 107 -7.93 -4.19 6.19
C TRP A 107 -6.85 -5.21 5.86
N ASN A 108 -5.79 -4.73 5.19
CA ASN A 108 -4.56 -5.50 5.11
C ASN A 108 -4.00 -5.73 6.53
N TYR A 109 -3.41 -6.90 6.78
CA TYR A 109 -2.88 -7.30 8.09
C TYR A 109 -1.83 -6.35 8.70
N ARG A 110 -1.24 -5.45 7.88
CA ARG A 110 -0.28 -4.44 8.32
C ARG A 110 -0.95 -3.23 8.99
N VAL A 111 -2.27 -3.07 8.86
CA VAL A 111 -3.05 -2.05 9.55
C VAL A 111 -3.37 -2.54 10.97
N ARG A 112 -3.06 -1.73 11.99
CA ARG A 112 -3.37 -2.03 13.39
C ARG A 112 -4.54 -1.18 13.87
N LEU A 113 -5.42 -1.80 14.67
CA LEU A 113 -6.54 -1.13 15.32
C LEU A 113 -6.04 -0.31 16.51
N GLU A 114 -6.38 0.98 16.54
CA GLU A 114 -6.13 1.98 17.60
C GLU A 114 -4.66 2.26 17.95
N THR A 115 -3.79 1.26 18.06
CA THR A 115 -2.42 1.47 18.50
C THR A 115 -1.46 0.52 17.79
N GLY A 116 -0.31 1.03 17.39
CA GLY A 116 0.71 0.24 16.71
C GLY A 116 2.09 0.86 16.78
N THR A 117 3.11 0.03 16.59
CA THR A 117 4.50 0.49 16.47
C THR A 117 4.98 0.13 15.08
N ALA A 118 5.66 1.08 14.43
CA ALA A 118 6.30 0.84 13.17
C ALA A 118 7.31 -0.29 13.29
N TRP A 119 7.39 -1.09 12.23
CA TRP A 119 8.40 -2.11 12.10
C TRP A 119 8.79 -2.22 10.63
N ASN A 120 10.09 -2.49 10.40
CA ASN A 120 10.63 -2.64 9.07
C ASN A 120 10.42 -1.38 8.20
N GLY A 121 10.44 -0.17 8.78
CA GLY A 121 10.39 1.10 8.04
C GLY A 121 9.08 1.86 8.11
N PHE A 122 7.97 1.24 8.53
CA PHE A 122 6.69 1.94 8.68
C PHE A 122 5.72 1.25 9.64
N GLY A 123 4.74 2.01 10.14
CA GLY A 123 3.59 1.53 10.90
C GLY A 123 2.31 2.18 10.38
N ILE A 124 1.22 1.40 10.34
CA ILE A 124 -0.09 1.88 9.89
C ILE A 124 -1.10 1.60 11.00
N VAL A 125 -1.77 2.63 11.48
CA VAL A 125 -2.81 2.53 12.51
C VAL A 125 -4.08 3.19 12.05
N ARG A 126 -5.22 2.58 12.36
CA ARG A 126 -6.55 3.08 12.03
C ARG A 126 -7.50 2.83 13.20
N GLY A 127 -8.37 3.79 13.51
CA GLY A 127 -9.33 3.65 14.61
C GLY A 127 -9.95 4.99 15.02
N LYS A 128 -10.66 5.04 16.14
CA LYS A 128 -11.29 6.25 16.68
C LYS A 128 -10.30 7.17 17.35
N ASN A 129 -9.31 6.59 18.03
CA ASN A 129 -8.25 7.28 18.76
C ASN A 129 -6.88 6.69 18.39
N PRO A 130 -6.52 6.68 17.09
CA PRO A 130 -5.37 5.95 16.60
C PRO A 130 -4.07 6.63 17.05
N ARG A 131 -3.11 5.83 17.50
CA ARG A 131 -1.79 6.29 17.93
C ARG A 131 -0.69 5.38 17.43
N ALA A 132 0.41 5.95 16.98
CA ALA A 132 1.54 5.17 16.50
C ALA A 132 2.88 5.68 17.03
N ALA A 133 3.81 4.74 17.24
CA ALA A 133 5.21 5.02 17.57
C ALA A 133 6.14 4.38 16.53
N GLY A 134 7.40 4.82 16.45
CA GLY A 134 8.36 4.22 15.53
C GLY A 134 9.80 4.65 15.80
N GLY A 135 10.74 3.94 15.19
CA GLY A 135 12.16 4.26 15.22
C GLY A 135 12.54 5.37 14.26
N LYS A 136 13.73 5.97 14.46
CA LYS A 136 14.26 7.02 13.58
C LYS A 136 14.33 6.56 12.12
N GLY A 137 13.76 7.36 11.23
CA GLY A 137 13.68 7.13 9.79
C GLY A 137 12.45 6.34 9.35
N GLU A 138 11.64 5.81 10.27
CA GLU A 138 10.40 5.12 9.96
C GLU A 138 9.24 6.09 9.73
N PHE A 139 8.24 5.62 8.99
CA PHE A 139 7.01 6.36 8.70
C PHE A 139 5.84 5.86 9.54
N LEU A 140 5.00 6.76 10.03
CA LEU A 140 3.74 6.45 10.68
C LEU A 140 2.60 6.96 9.81
N LEU A 141 1.74 6.05 9.35
CA LEU A 141 0.47 6.40 8.74
C LEU A 141 -0.64 6.19 9.77
N ILE A 142 -1.30 7.27 10.17
CA ILE A 142 -2.32 7.30 11.21
C ILE A 142 -3.62 7.76 10.55
N LEU A 143 -4.67 6.94 10.61
CA LEU A 143 -5.99 7.25 10.06
C LEU A 143 -7.05 7.26 11.16
N LYS A 144 -7.58 8.44 11.48
CA LYS A 144 -8.65 8.61 12.45
C LYS A 144 -9.99 8.47 11.75
N GLU A 145 -10.81 7.58 12.26
CA GLU A 145 -12.20 7.43 11.83
C GLU A 145 -13.11 8.40 12.58
N GLU A 146 -14.24 8.74 11.97
CA GLU A 146 -15.34 9.43 12.65
C GLU A 146 -15.82 8.63 13.89
N GLN A 147 -16.41 9.33 14.86
CA GLN A 147 -16.81 8.72 16.14
C GLN A 147 -17.76 7.52 15.98
N ASP A 148 -18.74 7.61 15.07
CA ASP A 148 -19.84 6.64 14.93
C ASP A 148 -19.85 5.92 13.56
N SER A 149 -18.81 6.11 12.73
CA SER A 149 -18.72 5.51 11.39
C SER A 149 -17.28 5.11 11.06
N PRO A 150 -17.03 4.14 10.18
CA PRO A 150 -15.67 3.78 9.76
C PRO A 150 -15.07 4.77 8.75
N GLU A 151 -15.79 5.84 8.37
CA GLU A 151 -15.29 6.87 7.46
C GLU A 151 -14.06 7.56 8.06
N ILE A 152 -13.06 7.85 7.24
CA ILE A 152 -11.83 8.50 7.69
C ILE A 152 -12.06 10.01 7.80
N GLU A 153 -11.95 10.55 9.02
CA GLU A 153 -12.07 11.97 9.32
C GLU A 153 -10.74 12.70 9.15
N GLU A 154 -9.64 12.11 9.64
CA GLU A 154 -8.32 12.72 9.61
C GLU A 154 -7.20 11.72 9.29
N ILE A 155 -6.13 12.23 8.68
CA ILE A 155 -4.97 11.42 8.27
C ILE A 155 -3.68 12.16 8.61
N ALA A 156 -2.71 11.43 9.15
CA ALA A 156 -1.34 11.89 9.31
C ALA A 156 -0.36 10.89 8.72
N LEU A 157 0.59 11.40 7.92
CA LEU A 157 1.76 10.67 7.48
C LEU A 157 3.00 11.34 8.08
N LEU A 158 3.54 10.75 9.14
CA LEU A 158 4.65 11.31 9.91
C LEU A 158 5.93 10.55 9.61
N LYS A 159 7.06 11.24 9.58
CA LYS A 159 8.39 10.63 9.53
C LYS A 159 9.11 10.91 10.85
N ILE A 160 9.57 9.85 11.52
CA ILE A 160 10.32 9.97 12.77
C ILE A 160 11.74 10.48 12.45
N ASP A 161 11.93 11.79 12.48
CA ASP A 161 13.18 12.44 12.07
C ASP A 161 14.17 12.66 13.24
N GLY A 162 13.70 12.50 14.48
CA GLY A 162 14.43 12.79 15.70
C GLY A 162 14.57 14.28 16.00
N LYS A 163 13.80 15.14 15.33
CA LYS A 163 13.77 16.61 15.54
C LYS A 163 12.38 17.09 15.94
N ARG A 164 11.38 16.77 15.12
CA ARG A 164 9.97 17.08 15.37
C ARG A 164 9.26 15.87 15.95
N TYR A 165 9.60 14.68 15.44
CA TYR A 165 9.05 13.41 15.90
C TYR A 165 10.20 12.51 16.35
N HIS A 166 10.18 12.18 17.63
CA HIS A 166 11.21 11.43 18.33
C HIS A 166 10.84 9.94 18.41
N SER A 167 11.85 9.10 18.61
CA SER A 167 11.65 7.68 18.87
C SER A 167 11.05 7.48 20.26
N ASP A 168 10.37 6.34 20.45
CA ASP A 168 9.76 5.90 21.72
C ASP A 168 8.56 6.75 22.21
N GLU A 169 8.04 7.64 21.36
CA GLU A 169 6.82 8.42 21.61
C GLU A 169 5.66 7.95 20.71
N PHE A 170 4.43 7.99 21.24
CA PHE A 170 3.22 7.63 20.51
C PHE A 170 2.50 8.89 20.03
N TYR A 171 2.47 9.11 18.72
CA TYR A 171 1.78 10.24 18.09
C TYR A 171 0.34 9.89 17.70
N ASP A 172 -0.58 10.82 17.90
CA ASP A 172 -1.91 10.80 17.28
C ASP A 172 -1.91 11.46 15.88
N VAL A 173 -3.09 11.60 15.27
CA VAL A 173 -3.27 12.23 13.95
C VAL A 173 -2.88 13.73 13.94
N TYR A 174 -2.83 14.38 15.09
CA TYR A 174 -2.38 15.76 15.23
C TYR A 174 -0.87 15.87 15.46
N GLY A 175 -0.17 14.73 15.57
CA GLY A 175 1.24 14.66 15.92
C GLY A 175 1.52 14.98 17.39
N LYS A 176 0.54 14.76 18.28
CA LYS A 176 0.67 14.94 19.73
C LYS A 176 0.95 13.61 20.43
N CYS A 177 1.76 13.67 21.49
CA CYS A 177 2.08 12.56 22.38
C CYS A 177 1.05 12.39 23.49
#